data_AF-A0A7T7VSW2-F1
#
_entry.id   AF-A0A7T7VSW2-F1
#
_cell.length_a   1.000
_cell.length_b   1.000
_cell.length_c   1.000
_cell.angle_alpha   90.00
_cell.angle_beta   90.00
_cell.angle_gamma   90.00
#
_symmetry.space_group_name_H-M   'P 1'
#
loop_
_entity.id
_entity.type
_entity.pdbx_description
1 polymer ?
#
loop_
_entity_poly.entity_id
_entity_poly.type
_entity_poly.pdbx_seq_one_letter_code
_entity_poly.pdbx_strand_id
1 'polypeptide(L)' 'MTEQTTDSAETAKLRHEMRNLEAQIEMLCRLLSEGAERLEQIVADDCAPERREEAMKTARRLRRATETSRSIGD' A
#
# COMPACT_ATOMS: atom_id res chain seq x y z
N MET A 1 0.88 -38.51 -21.80
CA MET A 1 1.23 -38.14 -20.40
C MET A 1 1.67 -36.68 -20.35
N THR A 2 0.82 -35.74 -20.76
CA THR A 2 1.17 -34.31 -20.94
C THR A 2 0.42 -33.37 -19.99
N GLU A 3 -0.62 -33.86 -19.32
CA GLU A 3 -1.49 -33.04 -18.45
C GLU A 3 -0.87 -32.73 -17.08
N GLN A 4 0.08 -33.54 -16.60
CA GLN A 4 0.69 -33.37 -15.27
C GLN A 4 1.74 -32.24 -15.21
N THR A 5 2.28 -31.84 -16.36
CA THR A 5 3.31 -30.79 -16.47
C THR A 5 2.73 -29.38 -16.62
N THR A 6 1.53 -29.24 -17.20
CA THR A 6 0.89 -27.93 -17.43
C THR A 6 0.32 -27.34 -16.15
N ASP A 7 -0.29 -28.17 -15.30
CA ASP A 7 -0.86 -27.74 -14.00
C ASP A 7 0.26 -27.23 -13.04
N SER A 8 1.43 -27.86 -13.10
CA SER A 8 2.63 -27.41 -12.35
C SER A 8 3.18 -26.07 -12.86
N ALA A 9 3.16 -25.85 -14.18
CA ALA A 9 3.63 -24.60 -14.78
C ALA A 9 2.66 -23.43 -14.56
N GLU A 10 1.35 -23.66 -14.64
CA GLU A 10 0.33 -22.65 -14.38
C GLU A 10 0.31 -22.24 -12.90
N THR A 11 0.40 -23.20 -11.98
CA THR A 11 0.50 -22.88 -10.55
C THR A 11 1.80 -22.13 -10.21
N ALA A 12 2.92 -22.44 -10.88
CA ALA A 12 4.16 -21.69 -10.71
C ALA A 12 4.03 -20.24 -11.20
N LYS A 13 3.36 -20.03 -12.34
CA LYS A 13 3.09 -18.70 -12.88
C LYS A 13 2.18 -17.89 -11.95
N LEU A 14 1.10 -18.50 -11.44
CA LEU A 14 0.20 -17.86 -10.48
C LEU A 14 0.93 -17.45 -9.20
N ARG A 15 1.78 -18.33 -8.63
CA ARG A 15 2.61 -17.97 -7.46
C ARG A 15 3.55 -16.80 -7.74
N HIS A 16 4.12 -16.72 -8.94
CA HIS A 16 4.99 -15.61 -9.34
C HIS A 16 4.20 -14.30 -9.47
N GLU A 17 3.01 -14.34 -10.09
CA GLU A 17 2.12 -13.18 -10.20
C GLU A 17 1.64 -12.69 -8.82
N MET A 18 1.29 -13.61 -7.92
CA MET A 18 0.94 -13.26 -6.53
C MET A 18 2.08 -12.53 -5.82
N ARG A 19 3.32 -13.04 -5.88
CA ARG A 19 4.48 -12.36 -5.28
C ARG A 19 4.74 -10.98 -5.89
N ASN A 20 4.54 -10.84 -7.19
CA ASN A 20 4.65 -9.54 -7.85
C ASN A 20 3.58 -8.55 -7.38
N LEU A 21 2.35 -9.03 -7.15
CA LEU A 21 1.27 -8.20 -6.62
C LEU A 21 1.52 -7.83 -5.15
N GLU A 22 2.00 -8.76 -4.33
CA GLU A 22 2.42 -8.50 -2.95
C GLU A 22 3.50 -7.41 -2.88
N ALA A 23 4.54 -7.52 -3.73
CA ALA A 23 5.59 -6.51 -3.81
C ALA A 23 5.07 -5.13 -4.26
N GLN A 24 4.11 -5.10 -5.20
CA GLN A 24 3.46 -3.85 -5.62
C GLN A 24 2.62 -3.25 -4.50
N ILE A 25 1.88 -4.06 -3.75
CA ILE A 25 1.11 -3.62 -2.58
C ILE A 25 2.05 -3.02 -1.53
N GLU A 26 3.17 -3.70 -1.23
CA GLU A 26 4.15 -3.20 -0.27
C GLU A 26 4.73 -1.84 -0.69
N MET A 27 5.09 -1.69 -1.97
CA MET A 27 5.58 -0.44 -2.53
C MET A 27 4.53 0.68 -2.41
N LEU A 28 3.28 0.42 -2.78
CA LEU A 28 2.19 1.38 -2.67
C LEU A 28 1.95 1.77 -1.20
N CYS A 29 2.01 0.82 -0.28
CA CYS A 29 1.91 1.12 1.15
C CYS A 29 3.03 2.05 1.62
N ARG A 30 4.28 1.82 1.21
CA ARG A 30 5.40 2.73 1.53
C ARG A 30 5.16 4.14 1.00
N LEU A 31 4.75 4.28 -0.26
CA LEU A 31 4.45 5.59 -0.87
C LEU A 31 3.32 6.33 -0.14
N LEU A 32 2.27 5.62 0.28
CA LEU A 32 1.17 6.22 1.04
C LEU A 32 1.63 6.67 2.44
N SER A 33 2.49 5.90 3.11
CA SER A 33 3.09 6.30 4.39
C SER A 33 3.97 7.54 4.25
N GLU A 34 4.88 7.56 3.28
CA GLU A 34 5.73 8.73 3.01
C GLU A 34 4.91 9.98 2.65
N GLY A 35 3.84 9.81 1.87
CA GLY A 35 2.90 10.88 1.55
C GLY A 35 2.19 11.44 2.78
N ALA A 36 1.78 10.56 3.70
CA ALA A 36 1.16 10.96 4.96
C ALA A 36 2.14 11.75 5.85
N GLU A 37 3.38 11.29 5.97
CA GLU A 37 4.43 11.97 6.74
C GLU A 37 4.75 13.35 6.18
N ARG A 38 4.89 13.48 4.86
CA ARG A 38 5.10 14.78 4.22
C ARG A 38 3.94 15.74 4.42
N LEU A 39 2.70 15.25 4.36
CA LEU A 39 1.52 16.07 4.65
C LEU A 39 1.55 16.57 6.10
N GLU A 40 1.87 15.70 7.06
CA GLU A 40 1.99 16.11 8.46
C GLU A 40 3.11 17.13 8.68
N GLN A 41 4.24 16.97 8.00
CA GLN A 41 5.37 17.91 8.07
C GLN A 41 4.99 19.29 7.51
N ILE A 42 4.40 19.34 6.31
CA ILE A 42 3.95 20.61 5.69
C ILE A 42 2.93 21.32 6.58
N VAL A 43 2.03 20.55 7.21
CA VAL A 43 1.04 21.09 8.14
C VAL A 43 1.66 21.63 9.43
N ALA A 44 2.72 20.99 9.92
CA ALA A 44 3.46 21.43 11.09
C ALA A 44 4.26 22.71 10.80
N ASP A 45 4.80 22.84 9.58
CA ASP A 45 5.71 23.92 9.22
C ASP A 45 4.99 25.23 8.82
N ASP A 46 3.86 25.18 8.10
CA ASP A 46 3.21 26.43 7.63
C ASP A 46 1.74 26.27 7.18
N CYS A 47 0.83 25.98 8.12
CA CYS A 47 -0.58 25.79 7.77
C CYS A 47 -1.53 26.61 8.67
N ALA A 48 -2.38 27.42 8.04
CA ALA A 48 -3.51 28.09 8.69
C ALA A 48 -4.37 27.04 9.43
N PRO A 49 -4.90 27.37 10.62
CA PRO A 49 -5.58 26.40 11.49
C PRO A 49 -6.71 25.64 10.79
N GLU A 50 -7.42 26.25 9.85
CA GLU A 50 -8.50 25.56 9.10
C GLU A 50 -7.96 24.49 8.14
N ARG A 51 -6.82 24.75 7.47
CA ARG A 51 -6.21 23.80 6.52
C ARG A 51 -5.42 22.68 7.20
N ARG A 52 -5.00 22.91 8.44
CA ARG A 52 -4.30 21.94 9.29
C ARG A 52 -5.18 20.74 9.62
N GLU A 53 -6.46 20.96 9.93
CA GLU A 53 -7.37 19.88 10.27
C GLU A 53 -7.65 18.95 9.07
N GLU A 54 -7.92 19.52 7.89
CA GLU A 54 -8.19 18.73 6.68
C GLU A 54 -6.98 17.89 6.24
N ALA A 55 -5.78 18.46 6.35
CA ALA A 55 -4.55 17.76 5.99
C ALA A 55 -4.20 16.65 7.01
N MET A 56 -4.41 16.87 8.31
CA MET A 56 -4.28 15.81 9.33
C MET A 56 -5.30 14.69 9.11
N LYS A 57 -6.54 15.03 8.72
CA LYS A 57 -7.57 14.03 8.37
C LYS A 57 -7.14 13.21 7.14
N THR A 58 -6.51 13.85 6.17
CA THR A 58 -5.98 13.18 4.97
C THR A 58 -4.83 12.24 5.31
N ALA A 59 -3.85 12.70 6.11
CA ALA A 59 -2.75 11.85 6.58
C ALA A 59 -3.26 10.63 7.36
N ARG A 60 -4.25 10.80 8.25
CA ARG A 60 -4.89 9.68 8.96
C ARG A 60 -5.58 8.68 8.02
N ARG A 61 -6.22 9.15 6.94
CA ARG A 61 -6.85 8.26 5.95
C ARG A 61 -5.80 7.45 5.19
N LEU A 62 -4.68 8.06 4.83
CA LEU A 62 -3.56 7.38 4.17
C LEU A 62 -2.94 6.31 5.09
N ARG A 63 -2.70 6.63 6.37
CA ARG A 63 -2.23 5.66 7.37
C ARG A 63 -3.20 4.47 7.51
N ARG A 64 -4.49 4.72 7.65
CA ARG A 64 -5.51 3.65 7.73
C ARG A 64 -5.54 2.78 6.47
N ALA A 65 -5.36 3.36 5.29
CA ALA A 65 -5.28 2.59 4.05
C ALA A 65 -4.08 1.64 4.07
N THR A 66 -2.91 2.10 4.55
CA THR A 66 -1.73 1.23 4.69
C THR A 66 -1.91 0.11 5.71
N GLU A 67 -2.56 0.39 6.85
CA GLU A 67 -2.87 -0.61 7.88
C GLU A 67 -3.86 -1.66 7.36
N THR A 68 -4.91 -1.22 6.67
CA THR A 68 -5.92 -2.12 6.09
C THR A 68 -5.31 -3.02 5.02
N SER A 69 -4.45 -2.48 4.15
CA SER A 69 -3.77 -3.25 3.11
C SER A 69 -2.78 -4.28 3.68
N ARG A 70 -2.13 -4.03 4.82
CA ARG A 70 -1.32 -5.04 5.51
C ARG A 70 -2.16 -6.17 6.10
N SER A 71 -3.32 -5.84 6.69
CA SER A 71 -4.24 -6.82 7.29
C SER A 71 -4.87 -7.79 6.28
N ILE A 72 -4.83 -7.50 4.99
CA ILE A 72 -5.36 -8.38 3.92
C ILE A 72 -4.29 -9.41 3.49
N GLY A 73 -3.01 -9.16 3.80
CA GLY A 73 -1.89 -10.05 3.46
C GLY A 73 -1.47 -11.03 4.56
N ASP A 74 -2.00 -10.90 5.78
CA ASP A 74 -1.87 -11.86 6.89
C ASP A 74 -3.01 -12.90 6.87
#